data_AF-A0A4P8SAU0-F1
#
_entry.id   AF-A0A4P8SAU0-F1
#
_cell.length_a   1.000
_cell.length_b   1.000
_cell.length_c   1.000
_cell.angle_alpha   90.00
_cell.angle_beta   90.00
_cell.angle_gamma   90.00
#
_symmetry.space_group_name_H-M   'P 1'
#
loop_
_entity.id
_entity.type
_entity.pdbx_description
1 polymer ?
#
loop_
_entity_poly.entity_id
_entity_poly.type
_entity_poly.pdbx_seq_one_letter_code
_entity_poly.pdbx_strand_id
1 'polypeptide(L)'
;MKNRKLTFSVLTVFLTLVASLFYNLSSTEGKTPEESTKDSSEIQEENQKMLEEMEDFLFSNNGIMEQASDELMKYGYKTRTALAFYSKEDIQLKFILVNKEATKSEQEKVKSIFFELVEKNNLDPAAFTVKVGDENDGPDW
;
A
#
# COMPACT_ATOMS: atom_id res chain seq x y z
N MET A 1 -19.43 39.54 30.33
CA MET A 1 -19.83 38.86 29.08
C MET A 1 -18.74 39.08 28.05
N LYS A 2 -18.05 38.01 27.61
CA LYS A 2 -16.89 38.08 26.70
C LYS A 2 -17.32 37.60 25.31
N ASN A 3 -17.12 38.46 24.32
CA ASN A 3 -17.64 38.35 22.96
C ASN A 3 -17.00 37.17 22.21
N ARG A 4 -17.82 36.18 21.80
CA ARG A 4 -17.45 35.16 20.81
C ARG A 4 -18.10 35.51 19.47
N LYS A 5 -17.35 36.18 18.59
CA LYS A 5 -17.72 36.41 17.18
C LYS A 5 -16.49 36.25 16.30
N LEU A 6 -15.99 35.03 16.16
CA LEU A 6 -14.88 34.75 15.22
C LEU A 6 -14.78 33.28 14.80
N THR A 7 -15.91 32.60 14.68
CA THR A 7 -15.98 31.20 14.18
C THR A 7 -16.85 31.02 12.95
N PHE A 8 -17.59 32.04 12.51
CA PHE A 8 -18.53 31.90 11.38
C PHE A 8 -17.91 32.17 10.00
N SER A 9 -16.85 32.97 9.86
CA SER A 9 -16.31 33.30 8.53
C SER A 9 -15.44 32.21 7.90
N VAL A 10 -14.76 31.37 8.68
CA VAL A 10 -13.85 30.34 8.15
C VAL A 10 -14.63 29.16 7.57
N LEU A 11 -15.76 28.80 8.18
CA LEU A 11 -16.60 27.68 7.74
C LEU A 11 -17.25 27.95 6.37
N THR A 12 -17.66 29.20 6.12
CA THR A 12 -18.31 29.60 4.87
C THR A 12 -17.36 29.53 3.67
N VAL A 13 -16.09 29.92 3.85
CA VAL A 13 -15.07 29.86 2.79
C VAL A 13 -14.72 28.41 2.42
N PHE A 14 -14.68 27.52 3.42
CA PHE A 14 -14.39 26.10 3.18
C PHE A 14 -15.51 25.40 2.39
N LEU A 15 -16.78 25.70 2.71
CA LEU A 15 -17.95 25.18 1.99
C LEU A 15 -17.98 25.61 0.52
N THR A 16 -17.62 26.86 0.21
CA THR A 16 -17.55 27.33 -1.18
C THR A 16 -16.46 26.64 -1.99
N LEU A 17 -15.32 26.31 -1.37
CA LEU A 17 -14.20 25.66 -2.06
C LEU A 17 -14.56 24.21 -2.43
N VAL A 18 -15.21 23.49 -1.53
CA VAL A 18 -15.67 22.11 -1.77
C VAL A 18 -16.72 22.06 -2.88
N ALA A 19 -17.70 22.96 -2.86
CA ALA A 19 -18.72 23.03 -3.92
C ALA A 19 -18.14 23.33 -5.31
N SER A 20 -17.08 24.16 -5.39
CA SER A 20 -16.42 24.47 -6.66
C SER A 20 -15.65 23.28 -7.27
N LEU A 21 -15.15 22.36 -6.43
CA LEU A 21 -14.51 21.13 -6.90
C LEU A 21 -15.54 20.18 -7.53
N PHE A 22 -16.74 20.07 -6.94
CA PHE A 22 -17.82 19.27 -7.50
C PHE A 22 -18.40 19.86 -8.80
N TYR A 23 -18.46 21.19 -8.94
CA TYR A 23 -18.95 21.80 -10.17
C TYR A 23 -18.02 21.56 -11.37
N ASN A 24 -16.70 21.58 -11.15
CA ASN A 24 -15.73 21.23 -12.21
C ASN A 24 -15.76 19.74 -12.57
N LEU A 25 -16.08 18.87 -11.63
CA LEU A 25 -16.20 17.43 -11.88
C LEU A 25 -17.42 17.09 -12.75
N SER A 26 -18.53 17.82 -12.60
CA SER A 26 -19.77 17.56 -13.35
C SER A 26 -19.87 18.24 -14.72
N SER A 27 -18.96 19.15 -15.09
CA SER A 27 -19.03 19.92 -16.35
C SER A 27 -18.11 19.35 -17.45
N THR A 28 -18.14 18.03 -17.65
CA THR A 28 -17.56 17.38 -18.84
C THR A 28 -18.62 16.57 -19.57
N GLU A 29 -19.66 17.25 -20.05
CA GLU A 29 -20.48 16.73 -21.16
C GLU A 29 -20.09 17.46 -22.44
N GLY A 30 -19.59 16.71 -23.42
CA GLY A 30 -19.56 17.17 -24.81
C GLY A 30 -18.42 16.64 -25.67
N LYS A 31 -18.41 15.33 -25.95
CA LYS A 31 -18.24 14.74 -27.29
C LYS A 31 -18.28 13.21 -27.22
N THR A 32 -19.38 12.65 -27.70
CA THR A 32 -19.69 11.22 -27.82
C THR A 32 -19.06 10.61 -29.09
N PRO A 33 -19.09 9.28 -29.29
CA PRO A 33 -17.92 8.43 -29.09
C PRO A 33 -17.68 7.51 -30.29
N GLU A 34 -16.45 7.08 -30.52
CA GLU A 34 -16.23 5.77 -31.12
C GLU A 34 -14.76 5.43 -30.92
N GLU A 35 -14.52 4.23 -30.40
CA GLU A 35 -13.20 3.58 -30.36
C GLU A 35 -12.24 3.97 -29.21
N SER A 36 -12.67 3.88 -27.95
CA SER A 36 -11.72 3.68 -26.82
C SER A 36 -12.31 3.09 -25.53
N THR A 37 -13.63 2.86 -25.46
CA THR A 37 -14.30 2.56 -24.18
C THR A 37 -14.15 1.11 -23.73
N LYS A 38 -13.81 0.18 -24.63
CA LYS A 38 -13.73 -1.25 -24.31
C LYS A 38 -12.45 -1.63 -23.54
N ASP A 39 -11.31 -1.05 -23.93
CA ASP A 39 -10.02 -1.28 -23.25
C ASP A 39 -10.02 -0.74 -21.81
N SER A 40 -10.67 0.41 -21.59
CA SER A 40 -10.71 1.03 -20.26
C SER A 40 -11.49 0.21 -19.23
N SER A 41 -12.56 -0.49 -19.63
CA SER A 41 -13.35 -1.31 -18.71
C SER A 41 -12.67 -2.64 -18.38
N GLU A 42 -12.01 -3.26 -19.36
CA GLU A 42 -11.30 -4.55 -19.17
C GLU A 42 -10.08 -4.36 -18.26
N ILE A 43 -9.27 -3.32 -18.51
CA ILE A 43 -8.15 -2.94 -17.64
C ILE A 43 -8.61 -2.64 -16.21
N GLN A 44 -9.78 -2.01 -16.04
CA GLN A 44 -10.31 -1.72 -14.71
C GLN A 44 -10.74 -2.99 -13.96
N GLU A 45 -11.37 -3.94 -14.66
CA GLU A 45 -11.78 -5.23 -14.10
C GLU A 45 -10.57 -6.11 -13.73
N GLU A 46 -9.54 -6.14 -14.58
CA GLU A 46 -8.28 -6.83 -14.30
C GLU A 46 -7.57 -6.26 -13.07
N ASN A 47 -7.46 -4.93 -12.97
CA ASN A 47 -6.86 -4.28 -11.80
C ASN A 47 -7.65 -4.54 -10.52
N GLN A 48 -8.98 -4.53 -10.59
CA GLN A 48 -9.81 -4.84 -9.43
C GLN A 48 -9.60 -6.28 -8.98
N LYS A 49 -9.59 -7.23 -9.91
CA LYS A 49 -9.31 -8.64 -9.62
C LYS A 49 -7.93 -8.83 -9.00
N MET A 50 -6.91 -8.14 -9.51
CA MET A 50 -5.55 -8.19 -8.94
C MET A 50 -5.51 -7.66 -7.50
N LEU A 51 -6.25 -6.59 -7.19
CA LEU A 51 -6.34 -6.04 -5.84
C LEU A 51 -7.05 -7.00 -4.87
N GLU A 52 -8.16 -7.61 -5.30
CA GLU A 52 -8.88 -8.61 -4.50
C GLU A 52 -7.99 -9.82 -4.23
N GLU A 53 -7.27 -10.32 -5.24
CA GLU A 53 -6.32 -11.42 -5.08
C GLU A 53 -5.16 -11.06 -4.14
N MET A 54 -4.64 -9.84 -4.22
CA MET A 54 -3.60 -9.35 -3.31
C MET A 54 -4.10 -9.26 -1.87
N GLU A 55 -5.30 -8.69 -1.67
CA GLU A 55 -5.91 -8.54 -0.34
C GLU A 55 -6.13 -9.90 0.32
N ASP A 56 -6.76 -10.83 -0.39
CA ASP A 56 -7.00 -12.19 0.12
C ASP A 56 -5.69 -12.94 0.42
N PHE A 57 -4.70 -12.82 -0.46
CA PHE A 57 -3.45 -13.58 -0.35
C PHE A 57 -2.50 -13.03 0.72
N LEU A 58 -2.36 -11.70 0.83
CA LEU A 58 -1.35 -11.06 1.69
C LEU A 58 -1.92 -10.47 2.98
N PHE A 59 -3.16 -9.96 2.95
CA PHE A 59 -3.73 -9.08 3.97
C PHE A 59 -5.04 -9.58 4.59
N SER A 60 -5.48 -10.79 4.26
CA SER A 60 -6.58 -11.44 4.96
C SER A 60 -6.32 -11.49 6.48
N ASN A 61 -7.36 -11.72 7.29
CA ASN A 61 -7.19 -11.83 8.74
C ASN A 61 -6.15 -12.90 9.09
N ASN A 62 -5.11 -12.54 9.86
CA ASN A 62 -3.95 -13.39 10.11
C ASN A 62 -3.18 -13.74 8.83
N GLY A 63 -3.15 -12.83 7.86
CA GLY A 63 -2.41 -12.93 6.61
C GLY A 63 -0.90 -12.83 6.83
N ILE A 64 -0.12 -13.20 5.81
CA ILE A 64 1.34 -13.30 5.96
C ILE A 64 1.99 -11.96 6.33
N MET A 65 1.43 -10.84 5.89
CA MET A 65 1.98 -9.51 6.21
C MET A 65 1.76 -9.13 7.67
N GLU A 66 0.61 -9.49 8.24
CA GLU A 66 0.32 -9.30 9.67
C GLU A 66 1.24 -10.20 10.51
N GLN A 67 1.33 -11.50 10.16
CA GLN A 67 2.21 -12.44 10.83
C GLN A 67 3.68 -12.00 10.79
N ALA A 68 4.16 -11.51 9.64
CA ALA A 68 5.52 -11.01 9.48
C ALA A 68 5.78 -9.78 10.36
N SER A 69 4.86 -8.82 10.39
CA SER A 69 4.95 -7.65 11.25
C SER A 69 5.06 -8.04 12.72
N ASP A 70 4.19 -8.94 13.18
CA ASP A 70 4.17 -9.41 14.57
C ASP A 70 5.43 -10.17 14.95
N GLU A 71 5.90 -11.07 14.09
CA GLU A 71 7.10 -11.85 14.36
C GLU A 71 8.34 -10.96 14.40
N LEU A 72 8.50 -10.05 13.43
CA LEU A 72 9.59 -9.08 13.40
C LEU A 72 9.60 -8.19 14.65
N MET A 73 8.43 -7.79 15.15
CA MET A 73 8.30 -7.02 16.38
C MET A 73 8.81 -7.78 17.61
N LYS A 74 8.57 -9.11 17.70
CA LYS A 74 9.11 -9.95 18.80
C LYS A 74 10.64 -9.95 18.84
N TYR A 75 11.29 -9.81 17.69
CA TYR A 75 12.75 -9.68 17.57
C TYR A 75 13.24 -8.22 17.70
N GLY A 76 12.36 -7.27 18.02
CA GLY A 76 12.68 -5.88 18.25
C GLY A 76 12.89 -5.05 16.97
N TYR A 77 12.38 -5.51 15.83
CA TYR A 77 12.33 -4.71 14.61
C TYR A 77 11.06 -3.88 14.57
N LYS A 78 11.20 -2.61 14.16
CA LYS A 78 10.09 -1.80 13.70
C LYS A 78 10.26 -1.64 12.20
N THR A 79 9.25 -2.01 11.44
CA THR A 79 9.33 -2.02 9.98
C THR A 79 8.19 -1.25 9.34
N ARG A 80 8.49 -0.61 8.22
CA ARG A 80 7.49 -0.30 7.18
C ARG A 80 7.68 -1.30 6.05
N THR A 81 6.64 -1.56 5.28
CA THR A 81 6.75 -2.45 4.12
C THR A 81 6.29 -1.74 2.87
N ALA A 82 7.10 -1.80 1.82
CA ALA A 82 6.67 -1.49 0.47
C ALA A 82 6.39 -2.81 -0.27
N LEU A 83 5.32 -2.83 -1.05
CA LEU A 83 4.83 -3.99 -1.79
C LEU A 83 4.58 -3.59 -3.24
N ALA A 84 5.07 -4.41 -4.16
CA ALA A 84 4.58 -4.48 -5.53
C ALA A 84 4.05 -5.89 -5.78
N PHE A 85 2.80 -6.00 -6.17
CA PHE A 85 2.12 -7.26 -6.45
C PHE A 85 1.79 -7.31 -7.95
N TYR A 86 2.45 -8.18 -8.69
CA TYR A 86 2.20 -8.38 -10.12
C TYR A 86 1.31 -9.60 -10.35
N SER A 87 1.60 -10.70 -9.63
CA SER A 87 0.75 -11.89 -9.54
C SER A 87 1.04 -12.65 -8.25
N LYS A 88 0.36 -13.78 -8.02
CA LYS A 88 0.64 -14.66 -6.87
C LYS A 88 2.01 -15.32 -6.94
N GLU A 89 2.64 -15.32 -8.11
CA GLU A 89 3.95 -15.90 -8.40
C GLU A 89 5.05 -14.82 -8.55
N ASP A 90 4.70 -13.53 -8.53
CA ASP A 90 5.65 -12.42 -8.61
C ASP A 90 5.24 -11.29 -7.65
N ILE A 91 5.79 -11.36 -6.44
CA ILE A 91 5.54 -10.47 -5.33
C ILE A 91 6.88 -9.88 -4.87
N GLN A 92 6.98 -8.56 -4.92
CA GLN A 92 8.18 -7.85 -4.50
C GLN A 92 7.92 -7.09 -3.20
N LEU A 93 8.76 -7.35 -2.20
CA LEU A 93 8.64 -6.80 -0.86
C LEU A 93 9.93 -6.10 -0.46
N LYS A 94 9.82 -4.88 0.06
CA LYS A 94 10.91 -4.20 0.77
C LYS A 94 10.50 -3.93 2.20
N PHE A 95 11.16 -4.60 3.15
CA PHE A 95 11.10 -4.24 4.57
C PHE A 95 12.05 -3.08 4.83
N ILE A 96 11.51 -2.00 5.37
CA ILE A 96 12.26 -0.78 5.72
C ILE A 96 12.37 -0.74 7.24
N LEU A 97 13.58 -0.95 7.77
CA LEU A 97 13.86 -0.88 9.20
C LEU A 97 13.86 0.57 9.65
N VAL A 98 12.96 0.92 10.57
CA VAL A 98 12.81 2.32 11.06
C VAL A 98 13.54 2.57 12.38
N ASN A 99 14.08 1.54 13.02
CA ASN A 99 14.72 1.66 14.33
C ASN A 99 16.14 1.09 14.38
N LYS A 100 16.67 0.62 13.25
CA LYS A 100 17.98 -0.02 13.12
C LYS A 100 18.52 0.19 11.71
N GLU A 101 19.84 0.17 11.58
CA GLU A 101 20.53 0.10 10.29
C GLU A 101 20.35 -1.30 9.67
N ALA A 102 20.14 -1.36 8.35
CA ALA A 102 19.99 -2.61 7.62
C ALA A 102 21.35 -3.24 7.29
N THR A 103 22.14 -3.56 8.32
CA THR A 103 23.41 -4.29 8.13
C THR A 103 23.15 -5.66 7.49
N LYS A 104 24.15 -6.26 6.83
CA LYS A 104 23.99 -7.58 6.18
C LYS A 104 23.38 -8.64 7.11
N SER A 105 23.83 -8.68 8.36
CA SER A 105 23.30 -9.63 9.35
C SER A 105 21.84 -9.37 9.69
N GLU A 106 21.43 -8.10 9.79
CA GLU A 106 20.04 -7.73 10.05
C GLU A 106 19.16 -8.04 8.84
N GLN A 107 19.65 -7.80 7.62
CA GLN A 107 18.94 -8.15 6.38
C GLN A 107 18.71 -9.66 6.27
N GLU A 108 19.75 -10.46 6.51
CA GLU A 108 19.65 -11.93 6.49
C GLU A 108 18.66 -12.45 7.53
N LYS A 109 18.68 -11.89 8.74
CA LYS A 109 17.77 -12.28 9.81
C LYS A 109 16.31 -11.94 9.50
N VAL A 110 16.04 -10.74 8.99
CA VAL A 110 14.68 -10.33 8.59
C VAL A 110 14.17 -11.21 7.45
N LYS A 111 15.00 -11.50 6.46
CA LYS A 111 14.66 -12.43 5.36
C LYS A 111 14.36 -13.83 5.88
N SER A 112 15.18 -14.37 6.79
CA SER A 112 14.95 -15.69 7.41
C SER A 112 13.59 -15.75 8.09
N ILE A 113 13.28 -14.75 8.94
CA ILE A 113 11.99 -14.68 9.65
C ILE A 113 10.82 -14.68 8.66
N PHE A 114 10.91 -13.88 7.60
CA PHE A 114 9.86 -13.82 6.59
C PHE A 114 9.70 -15.14 5.84
N PHE A 115 10.79 -15.74 5.34
CA PHE A 115 10.71 -16.99 4.58
C PHE A 115 10.28 -18.19 5.44
N GLU A 116 10.61 -18.22 6.72
CA GLU A 116 10.05 -19.20 7.67
C GLU A 116 8.52 -19.10 7.75
N LEU A 117 7.97 -17.88 7.72
CA LEU A 117 6.52 -17.67 7.70
C LEU A 117 5.90 -18.06 6.35
N VAL A 118 6.57 -17.76 5.23
CA VAL A 118 6.15 -18.18 3.89
C VAL A 118 5.99 -19.70 3.84
N GLU A 119 7.03 -20.44 4.25
CA GLU A 119 7.01 -21.91 4.29
C GLU A 119 5.94 -22.44 5.25
N LYS A 120 5.83 -21.86 6.45
CA LYS A 120 4.83 -22.26 7.46
C LYS A 120 3.39 -22.10 6.98
N ASN A 121 3.13 -21.11 6.13
CA ASN A 121 1.80 -20.88 5.54
C ASN A 121 1.59 -21.66 4.23
N ASN A 122 2.49 -22.57 3.86
CA ASN A 122 2.47 -23.35 2.61
C ASN A 122 2.44 -22.47 1.35
N LEU A 123 3.08 -21.31 1.40
CA LEU A 123 3.26 -20.44 0.25
C LEU A 123 4.55 -20.79 -0.47
N ASP A 124 4.63 -20.49 -1.77
CA ASP A 124 5.85 -20.71 -2.56
C ASP A 124 6.89 -19.61 -2.26
N PRO A 125 8.07 -19.94 -1.69
CA PRO A 125 9.14 -18.96 -1.49
C PRO A 125 9.63 -18.31 -2.77
N ALA A 126 9.54 -19.00 -3.92
CA ALA A 126 9.96 -18.46 -5.21
C ALA A 126 9.07 -17.31 -5.69
N ALA A 127 7.84 -17.19 -5.17
CA ALA A 127 6.95 -16.09 -5.49
C ALA A 127 7.40 -14.75 -4.88
N PHE A 128 8.31 -14.77 -3.91
CA PHE A 128 8.69 -13.58 -3.14
C PHE A 128 10.12 -13.13 -3.43
N THR A 129 10.25 -11.92 -3.98
CA THR A 129 11.52 -11.20 -4.02
C THR A 129 11.59 -10.23 -2.83
N VAL A 130 12.45 -10.52 -1.85
CA VAL A 130 12.55 -9.74 -0.60
C VAL A 130 13.83 -8.93 -0.53
N LYS A 131 13.67 -7.62 -0.38
CA LYS A 131 14.72 -6.66 -0.01
C LYS A 131 14.52 -6.16 1.41
N VAL A 132 15.61 -5.80 2.07
CA VAL A 132 15.60 -5.20 3.41
C VAL A 132 16.53 -4.00 3.36
N GLY A 133 16.02 -2.83 3.71
CA GLY A 133 16.79 -1.59 3.81
C GLY A 133 16.42 -0.82 5.07
N ASP A 134 17.08 0.32 5.32
CA ASP A 134 16.70 1.25 6.39
C ASP A 134 16.20 2.58 5.85
N GLU A 135 15.89 3.55 6.72
CA GLU A 135 15.33 4.85 6.30
C GLU A 135 16.26 5.67 5.40
N ASN A 136 17.55 5.33 5.32
CA ASN A 136 18.51 6.01 4.46
C ASN A 136 18.67 5.31 3.10
N ASP A 137 18.13 4.10 2.93
CA ASP A 137 18.14 3.42 1.64
C ASP A 137 17.11 4.05 0.71
N GLY A 138 17.59 4.62 -0.40
CA GLY A 138 16.78 5.20 -1.45
C GLY A 138 15.84 4.20 -2.14
N PRO A 139 15.09 4.64 -3.16
CA PRO A 139 14.19 3.78 -3.91
C PRO A 139 14.99 2.81 -4.80
N ASP A 140 15.38 1.67 -4.22
CA ASP A 140 16.11 0.59 -4.90
C ASP A 140 15.17 -0.56 -5.29
N TRP A 141 14.04 -0.27 -5.95
CA TRP A 141 13.24 -1.36 -6.53
C TRP A 141 14.10 -2.21 -7.47
#